data_AF-A0A1I7FLS0-F1
#
_entry.id   AF-A0A1I7FLS0-F1
#
_cell.length_a   1.000
_cell.length_b   1.000
_cell.length_c   1.000
_cell.angle_alpha   90.00
_cell.angle_beta   90.00
_cell.angle_gamma   90.00
#
_symmetry.space_group_name_H-M   'P 1'
#
loop_
_entity.id
_entity.type
_entity.pdbx_description
1 polymer ?
#
loop_
_entity_poly.entity_id
_entity_poly.type
_entity_poly.pdbx_seq_one_letter_code
_entity_poly.pdbx_strand_id
1 'polypeptide(L)'
;MTQKEINKTIQEYKDYQLMIKSVEREMDHLKEKLIKHMENKKLEVIEVDAGKASYKHVLGSRFDAKRFSEENKNLYKTYQVPTDNMRFQVS
;
A
#
# COMPACT_ATOMS: atom_id res chain seq x y z
N MET A 1 12.37 -9.60 -28.38
CA MET A 1 12.11 -8.16 -28.62
C MET A 1 13.37 -7.53 -29.15
N THR A 2 13.24 -6.64 -30.14
CA THR A 2 14.35 -5.81 -30.62
C THR A 2 14.69 -4.71 -29.60
N GLN A 3 15.88 -4.10 -29.69
CA GLN A 3 16.26 -2.99 -28.80
C GLN A 3 15.25 -1.83 -28.85
N LYS A 4 14.69 -1.57 -30.04
CA LYS A 4 13.65 -0.56 -30.25
C LYS A 4 12.37 -0.92 -29.52
N GLU A 5 11.95 -2.19 -29.56
CA GLU A 5 10.79 -2.68 -28.82
C GLU A 5 11.02 -2.60 -27.31
N ILE A 6 12.19 -3.02 -26.80
CA ILE A 6 12.53 -2.93 -25.37
C ILE A 6 12.41 -1.48 -24.88
N ASN A 7 13.00 -0.52 -25.62
CA ASN A 7 12.94 0.89 -25.27
C ASN A 7 11.51 1.42 -25.25
N LYS A 8 10.70 1.07 -26.27
CA LYS A 8 9.29 1.45 -26.34
C LYS A 8 8.50 0.89 -25.15
N THR A 9 8.68 -0.39 -24.83
CA THR A 9 8.00 -1.04 -23.70
C THR A 9 8.39 -0.42 -22.36
N ILE A 10 9.67 -0.10 -22.14
CA ILE A 10 10.12 0.59 -20.91
C ILE A 10 9.50 1.97 -20.81
N GLN A 11 9.43 2.72 -21.90
CA GLN A 11 8.84 4.06 -21.90
C GLN A 11 7.35 4.01 -21.57
N GLU A 12 6.59 3.17 -22.27
CA GLU A 12 5.16 2.98 -22.01
C GLU A 12 4.91 2.57 -20.56
N TYR A 13 5.73 1.66 -20.02
CA TYR A 13 5.63 1.26 -18.62
C TYR A 13 5.85 2.44 -17.65
N LYS A 14 6.85 3.29 -17.89
CA LYS A 14 7.09 4.49 -17.07
C LYS A 14 5.95 5.49 -17.15
N ASP A 15 5.38 5.67 -18.33
CA ASP A 15 4.25 6.58 -18.55
C ASP A 15 3.02 6.11 -17.75
N TYR A 16 2.72 4.81 -17.78
CA TYR A 16 1.66 4.23 -16.94
C TYR A 16 1.97 4.35 -15.44
N GLN A 17 3.21 4.19 -15.00
CA GLN A 17 3.58 4.41 -13.60
C GLN A 17 3.32 5.86 -13.16
N LEU A 18 3.57 6.83 -14.02
CA LEU A 18 3.26 8.24 -13.74
C LEU A 18 1.75 8.47 -13.66
N MET A 19 0.98 7.83 -14.54
CA MET A 19 -0.49 7.89 -14.51
C MET A 19 -1.05 7.31 -13.21
N ILE A 20 -0.57 6.13 -12.78
CA ILE A 20 -0.95 5.52 -11.49
C ILE A 20 -0.70 6.49 -10.34
N LYS A 21 0.50 7.07 -10.25
CA LYS A 21 0.85 8.05 -9.21
C LYS A 21 -0.03 9.31 -9.22
N SER A 22 -0.58 9.68 -10.38
CA SER A 22 -1.53 10.80 -10.47
C SER A 22 -2.90 10.40 -9.93
N VAL A 23 -3.41 9.24 -10.34
CA VAL A 23 -4.69 8.71 -9.88
C VAL A 23 -4.68 8.44 -8.37
N GLU A 24 -3.59 7.87 -7.85
CA GLU A 24 -3.41 7.66 -6.40
C GLU A 24 -3.53 8.97 -5.62
N ARG A 25 -2.92 10.06 -6.12
CA ARG A 25 -3.03 11.40 -5.51
C ARG A 25 -4.46 11.93 -5.52
N GLU A 26 -5.20 11.73 -6.60
CA GLU A 26 -6.61 12.13 -6.67
C GLU A 26 -7.49 11.31 -5.72
N MET A 27 -7.24 10.00 -5.63
CA MET A 27 -7.91 9.11 -4.69
C MET A 27 -7.65 9.51 -3.24
N ASP A 28 -6.40 9.88 -2.90
CA ASP A 28 -6.05 10.37 -1.57
C ASP A 28 -6.80 11.68 -1.24
N HIS A 29 -6.88 12.61 -2.18
CA HIS A 29 -7.66 13.84 -1.99
C HIS A 29 -9.16 13.55 -1.76
N LEU A 30 -9.75 12.62 -2.51
CA LEU A 30 -11.14 12.19 -2.30
C LEU A 30 -11.35 11.51 -0.95
N LYS A 31 -10.40 10.65 -0.55
CA LYS A 31 -10.39 10.00 0.76
C LYS A 31 -10.35 11.02 1.89
N GLU A 32 -9.48 12.02 1.81
CA GLU A 32 -9.41 13.10 2.80
C GLU A 32 -10.73 13.88 2.90
N LYS A 33 -11.37 14.16 1.76
CA LYS A 33 -12.68 14.84 1.72
C LYS A 33 -13.75 14.01 2.45
N LEU A 34 -13.77 12.70 2.24
CA LEU A 34 -14.70 11.79 2.94
C LEU A 34 -14.41 11.74 4.44
N ILE A 35 -13.14 11.60 4.84
CA ILE A 35 -12.74 11.60 6.25
C ILE A 35 -13.17 12.89 6.95
N LYS A 36 -12.87 14.06 6.38
CA LYS A 36 -13.30 15.37 6.93
C LYS A 36 -14.82 15.44 7.09
N HIS A 37 -15.58 14.90 6.13
CA HIS A 37 -17.04 14.84 6.24
C HIS A 37 -17.50 13.94 7.39
N MET A 38 -16.90 12.77 7.53
CA MET A 38 -17.18 11.80 8.60
C MET A 38 -16.84 12.38 9.97
N GLU A 39 -15.68 13.03 10.13
CA GLU A 39 -15.26 13.67 11.36
C GLU A 39 -16.19 14.84 11.75
N ASN A 40 -16.51 15.73 10.80
CA ASN A 40 -17.40 16.87 11.04
C ASN A 40 -18.80 16.42 11.52
N LYS A 41 -19.30 15.29 10.99
CA LYS A 41 -20.60 14.74 11.36
C LYS A 41 -20.53 13.67 12.46
N LYS A 42 -19.34 13.34 12.96
CA LYS A 42 -19.10 12.24 13.92
C LYS A 42 -19.70 10.91 13.45
N LEU A 43 -19.52 10.60 12.17
CA LEU A 43 -19.99 9.35 11.54
C LEU A 43 -18.84 8.35 11.45
N GLU A 44 -19.07 7.11 11.89
CA GLU A 44 -18.12 6.02 11.67
C GLU A 44 -18.35 5.30 10.34
N VAL A 45 -19.56 5.41 9.79
CA VAL A 45 -20.01 4.74 8.55
C VAL A 45 -20.85 5.69 7.72
N ILE A 46 -20.61 5.69 6.41
CA ILE A 46 -21.48 6.27 5.37
C ILE A 46 -21.88 5.14 4.43
N GLU A 47 -23.16 5.01 4.14
CA GLU A 47 -23.71 4.05 3.18
C GLU A 47 -24.65 4.80 2.24
N VAL A 48 -24.39 4.70 0.94
CA VAL A 48 -25.14 5.33 -0.15
C VAL A 48 -25.22 4.35 -1.32
N ASP A 49 -25.99 4.67 -2.36
CA ASP A 49 -26.13 3.80 -3.54
C ASP A 49 -24.79 3.44 -4.21
N ALA A 50 -23.80 4.33 -4.11
CA ALA A 50 -22.45 4.13 -4.64
C ALA A 50 -21.56 3.20 -3.77
N GLY A 51 -22.00 2.81 -2.58
CA GLY A 51 -21.29 1.91 -1.68
C GLY A 51 -21.10 2.44 -0.26
N LYS A 52 -20.11 1.88 0.43
CA LYS A 52 -19.88 2.08 1.86
C LYS A 52 -18.48 2.61 2.15
N ALA A 53 -18.39 3.62 3.00
CA ALA A 53 -17.14 4.11 3.58
C ALA A 53 -17.20 3.97 5.11
N SER A 54 -16.11 3.50 5.73
CA SER A 54 -16.00 3.40 7.18
C SER A 54 -14.67 3.98 7.65
N TYR A 55 -14.72 4.81 8.69
CA TYR A 55 -13.56 5.41 9.32
C TYR A 55 -13.75 5.34 10.84
N LYS A 56 -13.02 4.45 11.48
CA LYS A 56 -13.11 4.20 12.93
C LYS A 56 -11.72 3.97 13.50
N HIS A 57 -11.56 4.33 14.77
CA HIS A 57 -10.34 4.04 15.51
C HIS A 57 -10.24 2.54 15.79
N VAL A 58 -9.15 1.90 15.39
CA VAL A 58 -8.89 0.47 15.63
C VAL A 58 -7.62 0.33 16.44
N LEU A 59 -7.74 -0.25 17.63
CA LEU A 59 -6.59 -0.64 18.45
C LEU A 59 -6.08 -2.00 17.94
N GLY A 60 -4.87 -2.01 17.40
CA GLY A 60 -4.16 -3.23 17.01
C GLY A 60 -3.10 -3.59 18.05
N SER A 61 -2.89 -4.88 18.25
CA SER A 61 -1.68 -5.40 18.90
C SER A 61 -0.83 -6.09 17.84
N ARG A 62 0.36 -5.55 17.57
CA ARG A 62 1.32 -6.10 16.62
C ARG A 62 2.47 -6.74 17.39
N PHE A 63 2.88 -7.93 16.98
CA PHE A 63 4.10 -8.54 17.48
C PHE A 63 5.33 -7.72 17.08
N ASP A 64 6.11 -7.27 18.06
CA ASP A 64 7.37 -6.57 17.84
C ASP A 64 8.47 -7.58 17.48
N ALA A 65 8.46 -8.00 16.23
CA ALA A 65 9.44 -8.94 15.70
C ALA A 65 10.88 -8.40 15.80
N LYS A 66 11.07 -7.07 15.74
CA LYS A 66 12.41 -6.46 15.83
C LYS A 66 12.98 -6.68 17.21
N ARG A 67 12.28 -6.21 18.24
CA ARG A 67 12.71 -6.38 19.64
C ARG A 67 12.84 -7.86 20.00
N PHE A 68 11.90 -8.69 19.55
CA PHE A 68 11.99 -10.13 19.75
C PHE A 68 13.23 -10.75 19.07
N SER A 69 13.59 -10.33 17.86
CA SER A 69 14.79 -10.80 17.16
C SER A 69 16.09 -10.37 17.84
N GLU A 70 16.09 -9.19 18.48
CA GLU A 70 17.24 -8.65 19.22
C GLU A 70 17.46 -9.43 20.53
N GLU A 71 16.37 -9.69 21.27
CA GLU A 71 16.39 -10.38 22.56
C GLU A 71 16.50 -11.91 22.43
N ASN A 72 15.95 -12.51 21.37
CA ASN A 72 15.80 -13.97 21.22
C ASN A 72 16.34 -14.49 19.86
N LYS A 73 17.58 -14.15 19.51
CA LYS A 73 18.19 -14.45 18.20
C LYS A 73 18.08 -15.91 17.76
N ASN A 74 18.37 -16.87 18.64
CA ASN A 74 18.37 -18.29 18.29
C ASN A 74 16.95 -18.79 18.00
N LEU A 75 15.99 -18.43 18.85
CA LEU A 75 14.60 -18.80 18.68
C LEU A 75 14.00 -18.13 17.43
N TYR A 76 14.30 -16.85 17.21
CA TYR A 76 13.87 -16.13 16.02
C TYR A 76 14.34 -16.81 14.73
N LYS A 77 15.62 -17.24 14.68
CA LYS A 77 16.18 -17.97 13.52
C LYS A 77 15.48 -19.30 13.25
N THR A 78 15.05 -20.03 14.28
CA THR A 78 14.33 -21.31 14.12
C THR A 78 13.02 -21.15 13.34
N TYR A 79 12.40 -19.98 13.37
CA TYR A 79 11.15 -19.69 12.66
C TYR A 79 11.35 -18.94 11.34
N GLN A 80 12.60 -18.66 10.93
CA GLN A 80 12.87 -18.05 9.64
C GLN A 80 12.77 -19.10 8.53
N VAL A 81 11.89 -18.85 7.56
CA VAL A 81 11.81 -19.64 6.33
C VAL A 81 12.61 -18.90 5.25
N PRO A 82 13.61 -19.54 4.60
CA PRO A 82 14.28 -18.95 3.45
C PRO A 82 13.28 -18.69 2.33
N THR A 83 13.25 -17.46 1.81
CA THR A 83 12.42 -17.09 0.66
C THR A 83 13.31 -16.62 -0.48
N ASP A 84 13.12 -17.20 -1.66
CA ASP A 84 13.71 -16.72 -2.91
C ASP A 84 12.65 -15.93 -3.69
N ASN A 85 12.98 -14.70 -4.11
CA ASN A 85 12.07 -13.80 -4.79
C ASN A 85 12.82 -13.00 -5.86
N MET A 86 12.24 -12.90 -7.07
CA MET A 86 12.72 -12.00 -8.11
C MET A 86 12.04 -10.64 -7.97
N ARG A 87 12.83 -9.56 -7.99
CA ARG A 87 12.31 -8.19 -8.03
C ARG A 87 12.43 -7.63 -9.45
N PHE A 88 11.31 -7.17 -9.99
CA PHE A 88 11.28 -6.34 -11.18
C PHE A 88 11.37 -4.86 -10.80
N GLN A 89 12.22 -4.10 -11.50
CA GLN A 89 12.38 -2.67 -11.28
C GLN A 89 12.68 -1.98 -12.61
N VAL A 90 12.01 -0.85 -12.84
CA VAL A 90 12.29 0.08 -13.94
C VAL A 90 12.55 1.44 -13.30
N SER A 91 13.72 2.03 -13.60
CA SER A 91 14.18 3.35 -13.13
C SER A 91 14.34 4.29 -14.31
#